data_AF-K9TKD2-F1
#
_entry.id   AF-K9TKD2-F1
#
_cell.length_a   1.000
_cell.length_b   1.000
_cell.length_c   1.000
_cell.angle_alpha   90.00
_cell.angle_beta   90.00
_cell.angle_gamma   90.00
#
_symmetry.space_group_name_H-M   'P 1'
#
loop_
_entity.id
_entity.type
_entity.pdbx_description
1 polymer ?
#
loop_
_entity_poly.entity_id
_entity_poly.type
_entity_poly.pdbx_seq_one_letter_code
_entity_poly.pdbx_strand_id
1 'polypeptide(L)'
;MTRKISLELPDDLSQRLEAKAQVINISLEAMILNSLEELATQPDDPIAALIGTLSAEHHDIASRHDDYIGQAINSQELPGEK
;
A
#
# COMPACT_ATOMS: atom_id res chain seq x y z
N MET A 1 -18.71 -4.12 24.34
CA MET A 1 -18.02 -4.53 25.59
C MET A 1 -16.70 -3.78 25.66
N THR A 2 -16.33 -3.21 26.80
CA THR A 2 -15.06 -2.50 26.97
C THR A 2 -14.01 -3.43 27.58
N ARG A 3 -12.81 -3.47 26.98
CA ARG A 3 -11.63 -4.18 27.51
C ARG A 3 -10.54 -3.16 27.79
N LYS A 4 -9.90 -3.26 28.96
CA LYS A 4 -8.74 -2.42 29.30
C LYS A 4 -7.46 -3.09 28.82
N ILE A 5 -6.66 -2.37 28.06
CA ILE A 5 -5.34 -2.78 27.57
C ILE A 5 -4.35 -1.79 28.17
N SER A 6 -3.26 -2.29 28.78
CA SER A 6 -2.15 -1.46 29.23
C SER A 6 -1.03 -1.59 28.21
N LEU A 7 -0.58 -0.47 27.67
CA LEU A 7 0.52 -0.43 26.71
C LEU A 7 1.66 0.38 27.33
N GLU A 8 2.87 -0.17 27.31
CA GLU A 8 4.08 0.59 27.63
C GLU A 8 4.63 1.17 26.33
N LEU A 9 4.70 2.50 26.26
CA LEU A 9 5.19 3.23 25.10
C LEU A 9 6.62 3.72 25.40
N PRO A 10 7.58 3.51 24.49
CA PRO A 10 8.89 4.15 24.58
C PRO A 10 8.74 5.68 24.60
N ASP A 11 9.58 6.37 25.38
CA ASP A 11 9.48 7.83 25.58
C ASP A 11 9.46 8.63 24.27
N ASP A 12 10.29 8.23 23.30
CA ASP A 12 10.34 8.86 21.96
C ASP A 12 8.99 8.78 21.24
N LEU A 13 8.34 7.62 21.30
CA LEU A 13 7.06 7.39 20.64
C LEU A 13 5.94 8.18 21.33
N SER A 14 5.95 8.21 22.67
CA SER A 14 4.99 8.99 23.47
C SER A 14 5.06 10.48 23.13
N GLN A 15 6.26 11.07 23.10
CA GLN A 15 6.44 12.48 22.74
C GLN A 15 5.96 12.80 21.33
N ARG A 16 6.27 11.93 20.36
CA ARG A 16 5.85 12.12 18.96
C ARG A 16 4.34 12.03 18.80
N LEU A 17 3.70 11.10 19.51
CA LEU A 17 2.24 10.96 19.48
C LEU A 17 1.55 12.13 20.20
N GLU A 18 2.07 12.59 21.33
CA GLU A 18 1.54 13.78 22.02
C GLU A 18 1.65 15.04 21.15
N ALA A 19 2.79 15.26 20.50
CA ALA A 19 2.97 16.39 19.59
C ALA A 19 1.95 16.34 18.45
N LYS A 20 1.71 15.14 17.89
CA LYS A 20 0.73 14.95 16.80
C LYS A 20 -0.72 15.10 17.30
N ALA A 21 -1.02 14.65 18.52
CA ALA A 21 -2.32 14.81 19.16
C ALA A 21 -2.65 16.29 19.46
N GLN A 22 -1.66 17.07 19.89
CA GLN A 22 -1.80 18.53 20.08
C GLN A 22 -2.13 19.26 18.79
N VAL A 23 -1.49 18.90 17.67
CA VAL A 23 -1.78 19.51 16.35
C VAL A 23 -3.22 19.25 15.93
N ILE A 24 -3.74 18.06 16.23
CA ILE A 24 -5.09 17.62 15.85
C ILE A 24 -6.11 17.98 16.96
N ASN A 25 -5.66 18.59 18.05
CA ASN A 25 -6.44 19.02 19.21
C ASN A 25 -7.32 17.89 19.83
N ILE A 26 -6.76 16.69 19.91
CA ILE A 26 -7.38 15.51 20.53
C ILE A 26 -6.49 14.96 21.64
N SER A 27 -7.07 14.17 22.55
CA SER A 27 -6.26 13.49 23.56
C SER A 27 -5.45 12.35 22.93
N LEU A 28 -4.33 12.00 23.56
CA LEU A 28 -3.49 10.90 23.11
C LEU A 28 -4.27 9.58 23.08
N GLU A 29 -5.12 9.32 24.08
CA GLU A 29 -5.91 8.09 24.13
C GLU A 29 -6.94 8.03 23.00
N ALA A 30 -7.60 9.15 22.70
CA ALA A 30 -8.53 9.25 21.58
C ALA A 30 -7.81 9.02 20.25
N MET A 31 -6.60 9.55 20.10
CA MET A 31 -5.77 9.35 18.90
C MET A 31 -5.37 7.88 18.71
N ILE A 32 -4.96 7.21 19.79
CA ILE A 32 -4.60 5.78 19.77
C ILE A 32 -5.82 4.94 19.41
N LEU A 33 -6.97 5.22 20.01
CA LEU A 33 -8.22 4.52 19.71
C LEU A 33 -8.65 4.69 18.25
N ASN A 34 -8.62 5.92 17.72
CA ASN A 34 -8.96 6.18 16.33
C ASN A 34 -8.00 5.46 15.38
N SER A 35 -6.69 5.42 15.70
CA SER A 35 -5.71 4.72 14.88
C SER A 35 -5.94 3.20 14.88
N LEU A 36 -6.31 2.64 16.04
CA LEU A 36 -6.68 1.22 16.16
C LEU A 36 -7.97 0.90 15.41
N GLU A 37 -8.95 1.81 15.43
CA GLU A 37 -10.18 1.67 14.66
C GLU A 37 -9.90 1.73 13.17
N GLU A 38 -9.08 2.68 12.71
CA GLU A 38 -8.68 2.79 11.31
C GLU A 38 -7.98 1.52 10.83
N LEU A 39 -7.02 0.99 11.60
CA LEU A 39 -6.33 -0.27 11.32
C LEU A 39 -7.28 -1.47 11.30
N ALA A 40 -8.27 -1.51 12.20
CA ALA A 40 -9.23 -2.61 12.26
C ALA A 40 -10.30 -2.54 11.14
N THR A 41 -10.56 -1.34 10.62
CA THR A 41 -11.55 -1.09 9.57
C THR A 41 -10.92 -1.10 8.18
N GLN A 42 -9.60 -0.97 8.10
CA GLN A 42 -8.86 -1.09 6.86
C GLN A 42 -9.10 -2.50 6.31
N PRO A 43 -9.81 -2.66 5.17
CA PRO A 43 -9.91 -3.97 4.55
C PRO A 43 -8.49 -4.42 4.25
N ASP A 44 -8.18 -5.71 4.49
CA ASP A 44 -6.99 -6.33 3.91
C ASP A 44 -7.05 -6.04 2.41
N ASP A 45 -6.23 -5.11 1.94
CA ASP A 45 -6.21 -4.73 0.53
C ASP A 45 -5.75 -5.96 -0.25
N PRO A 46 -6.65 -6.65 -0.98
CA PRO A 46 -6.30 -7.90 -1.64
C PRO A 46 -5.26 -7.69 -2.75
N ILE A 47 -5.08 -6.43 -3.20
CA ILE A 47 -4.11 -6.04 -4.22
C ILE A 47 -2.82 -5.52 -3.55
N ALA A 48 -2.80 -5.20 -2.27
CA ALA A 48 -1.55 -4.83 -1.57
C ALA A 48 -0.51 -5.96 -1.61
N ALA A 49 -0.94 -7.22 -1.57
CA ALA A 49 -0.07 -8.38 -1.77
C ALA A 49 0.55 -8.46 -3.18
N LEU A 50 -0.02 -7.74 -4.15
CA LEU A 50 0.42 -7.68 -5.54
C LEU A 50 1.33 -6.46 -5.82
N ILE A 51 1.53 -5.57 -4.84
CA ILE A 51 2.47 -4.45 -4.96
C ILE A 51 3.87 -5.03 -5.15
N GLY A 52 4.51 -4.70 -6.28
CA GLY A 52 5.86 -5.16 -6.61
C GLY A 52 5.96 -6.60 -7.11
N THR A 53 4.85 -7.34 -7.24
CA THR A 53 4.87 -8.68 -7.88
C THR A 53 4.92 -8.59 -9.40
N LEU A 54 4.40 -7.49 -9.97
CA LEU A 54 4.47 -7.23 -11.40
C LEU A 54 5.77 -6.49 -11.72
N SER A 55 6.72 -7.22 -12.32
CA SER A 55 7.91 -6.64 -12.92
C SER A 55 7.78 -6.74 -14.43
N ALA A 56 8.09 -5.66 -15.13
CA ALA A 56 8.12 -5.65 -16.58
C ALA A 56 9.40 -4.99 -17.08
N GLU A 57 9.94 -5.50 -18.18
CA GLU A 57 11.16 -4.96 -18.80
C GLU A 57 10.95 -3.53 -19.33
N HIS A 58 9.73 -3.23 -19.74
CA HIS A 58 9.32 -1.95 -20.31
C HIS A 58 8.55 -1.13 -19.28
N HIS A 59 8.92 0.14 -19.10
CA HIS A 59 8.35 1.02 -18.08
C HIS A 59 7.21 1.90 -18.63
N ASP A 60 7.03 1.91 -19.95
CA ASP A 60 6.09 2.71 -20.73
C ASP A 60 4.93 1.86 -21.32
N ILE A 61 4.71 0.66 -20.76
CA ILE A 61 3.70 -0.30 -21.23
C ILE A 61 2.32 0.34 -21.32
N ALA A 62 1.91 1.15 -20.33
CA ALA A 62 0.60 1.80 -20.36
C ALA A 62 0.39 2.67 -21.61
N SER A 63 1.43 3.37 -22.05
CA SER A 63 1.37 4.29 -23.19
C SER A 63 1.60 3.63 -24.54
N ARG A 64 2.29 2.47 -24.57
CA ARG A 64 2.76 1.82 -25.80
C ARG A 64 2.37 0.35 -25.92
N HIS A 65 1.38 -0.10 -25.16
CA HIS A 65 0.97 -1.50 -25.17
C HIS A 65 0.65 -2.02 -26.57
N ASP A 66 -0.02 -1.22 -27.42
CA ASP A 66 -0.32 -1.59 -28.81
C ASP A 66 0.94 -1.85 -29.65
N ASP A 67 1.99 -1.04 -29.48
CA ASP A 67 3.28 -1.24 -30.16
C ASP A 67 3.90 -2.58 -29.75
N TYR A 68 3.92 -2.87 -28.45
CA TYR A 68 4.52 -4.10 -27.91
C TYR A 68 3.73 -5.35 -28.30
N ILE A 69 2.40 -5.26 -28.26
CA ILE A 69 1.51 -6.33 -28.72
C ILE A 69 1.73 -6.58 -30.22
N GLY A 70 1.79 -5.52 -31.03
CA GLY A 70 2.05 -5.62 -32.47
C GLY A 70 3.42 -6.21 -32.80
N GLN A 71 4.46 -5.87 -32.04
CA GLN A 71 5.80 -6.45 -32.18
C GLN A 71 5.81 -7.94 -31.80
N ALA A 72 5.14 -8.32 -30.71
CA ALA A 72 5.05 -9.71 -30.27
C ALA A 72 4.33 -10.58 -31.31
N ILE A 73 3.22 -10.10 -31.88
CA ILE A 73 2.47 -10.81 -32.94
C ILE A 73 3.34 -11.02 -34.17
N ASN A 74 3.98 -9.96 -34.71
CA ASN A 74 4.85 -10.08 -35.88
C ASN A 74 6.07 -10.97 -35.64
N SER A 75 6.60 -11.00 -34.41
CA SER A 75 7.73 -11.86 -34.05
C SER A 75 7.34 -13.34 -33.95
N GLN A 76 6.05 -13.64 -33.73
CA GLN A 76 5.53 -15.00 -33.60
C GLN A 76 5.14 -15.61 -34.96
N GLU A 77 4.91 -14.81 -36.00
CA GLU A 77 4.55 -15.23 -37.37
C GLU A 77 5.74 -15.67 -38.26
N LEU A 78 6.89 -16.05 -37.69
CA LEU A 78 7.98 -16.67 -38.45
C LEU A 78 8.46 -18.00 -37.83
N PRO A 79 7.69 -19.08 -38.05
CA PRO A 79 8.29 -20.33 -38.46
C PRO A 79 7.75 -20.72 -39.84
N GLY A 80 8.42 -20.23 -40.89
CA GLY A 80 8.45 -20.86 -42.20
C GLY A 80 7.60 -20.19 -43.28
N GLU A 81 8.27 -19.56 -44.23
CA GLU A 81 8.19 -20.03 -45.62
C GLU A 81 9.51 -19.71 -46.33
N LYS A 82 10.03 -20.73 -47.02
CA LYS A 82 11.21 -20.69 -47.88
C LYS A 82 10.84 -20.16 -49.25
#